data_AF-A0A7S2FJY7-F1
#
_entry.id   AF-A0A7S2FJY7-F1
#
_cell.length_a   1.000
_cell.length_b   1.000
_cell.length_c   1.000
_cell.angle_alpha   90.00
_cell.angle_beta   90.00
_cell.angle_gamma   90.00
#
_symmetry.space_group_name_H-M   'P 1'
#
loop_
_entity.id
_entity.type
_entity.pdbx_description
1 polymer ?
#
loop_
_entity_poly.entity_id
_entity_poly.type
_entity_poly.pdbx_seq_one_letter_code
_entity_poly.pdbx_strand_id
1 'polypeptide(L)'
;MAALSGCHSLAREIRESTESEQFDLGNYDQQQADDLMKAAFTEPLQVPEMLRFTFVVGGGKNSRQRYDPALTKYISASLRSIGYEEDRAASACIECAGSFKSQHDTDKNIKTLLVFPRVTITGGDSGGGGAGEESQSGLSDLGSPGYLAAVCNFD
;
A
#
# COMPACT_ATOMS: atom_id res chain seq x y z
N MET A 1 25.35 -13.74 -15.88
CA MET A 1 24.48 -14.31 -14.82
C MET A 1 25.08 -13.98 -13.47
N ALA A 2 24.52 -13.02 -12.73
CA ALA A 2 24.76 -12.84 -11.30
C ALA A 2 23.65 -11.96 -10.68
N ALA A 3 22.97 -12.55 -9.68
CA ALA A 3 22.24 -11.90 -8.58
C ALA A 3 21.09 -10.92 -8.89
N LEU A 4 20.02 -11.40 -9.53
CA LEU A 4 18.67 -10.81 -9.37
C LEU A 4 17.81 -11.61 -8.36
N SER A 5 18.37 -12.61 -7.68
CA SER A 5 17.58 -13.64 -6.99
C SER A 5 17.07 -13.29 -5.57
N GLY A 6 17.45 -12.14 -4.98
CA GLY A 6 17.07 -11.78 -3.61
C GLY A 6 15.78 -10.96 -3.50
N CYS A 7 15.57 -9.99 -4.39
CA CYS A 7 14.34 -9.16 -4.39
C CYS A 7 13.12 -9.99 -4.78
N HIS A 8 13.27 -10.92 -5.72
CA HIS A 8 12.19 -11.82 -6.14
C HIS A 8 11.81 -12.84 -5.08
N SER A 9 12.72 -13.27 -4.21
CA SER A 9 12.37 -14.20 -3.12
C SER A 9 11.52 -13.52 -2.05
N LEU A 10 11.88 -12.30 -1.64
CA LEU A 10 11.11 -11.54 -0.64
C LEU A 10 9.76 -11.06 -1.20
N ALA A 11 9.72 -10.64 -2.46
CA ALA A 11 8.46 -10.28 -3.12
C ALA A 11 7.50 -11.47 -3.18
N ARG A 12 8.03 -12.67 -3.44
CA ARG A 12 7.24 -13.90 -3.44
C ARG A 12 6.73 -14.22 -2.04
N GLU A 13 7.57 -14.11 -1.02
CA GLU A 13 7.20 -14.30 0.39
C GLU A 13 6.03 -13.40 0.75
N ILE A 14 6.12 -12.08 0.49
CA ILE A 14 5.04 -11.10 0.73
C ILE A 14 3.73 -11.49 0.04
N ARG A 15 3.80 -12.06 -1.18
CA ARG A 15 2.62 -12.48 -1.94
C ARG A 15 2.01 -13.79 -1.44
N GLU A 16 2.81 -14.64 -0.81
CA GLU A 16 2.37 -15.90 -0.20
C GLU A 16 1.94 -15.69 1.27
N SER A 17 2.28 -14.55 1.89
CA SER A 17 1.88 -14.18 3.25
C SER A 17 0.37 -14.11 3.41
N THR A 18 -0.16 -14.79 4.43
CA THR A 18 -1.57 -14.73 4.82
C THR A 18 -1.82 -13.85 6.05
N GLU A 19 -0.76 -13.25 6.60
CA GLU A 19 -0.79 -12.48 7.84
C GLU A 19 0.00 -11.17 7.71
N SER A 20 -0.20 -10.25 8.65
CA SER A 20 0.52 -8.97 8.68
C SER A 20 1.95 -9.16 9.20
N GLU A 21 2.94 -8.89 8.35
CA GLU A 21 4.35 -9.15 8.66
C GLU A 21 5.23 -7.90 8.67
N GLN A 22 6.43 -8.04 9.24
CA GLN A 22 7.45 -7.00 9.28
C GLN A 22 8.73 -7.46 8.58
N PHE A 23 9.21 -6.66 7.63
CA PHE A 23 10.41 -6.94 6.86
C PHE A 23 11.47 -5.85 7.08
N ASP A 24 12.72 -6.25 7.33
CA ASP A 24 13.83 -5.33 7.47
C ASP A 24 14.53 -5.12 6.11
N LEU A 25 14.57 -3.87 5.64
CA LEU A 25 15.20 -3.51 4.38
C LEU A 25 16.63 -2.97 4.59
N GLY A 26 17.31 -3.47 5.63
CA GLY A 26 18.71 -3.18 5.89
C GLY A 26 19.59 -3.56 4.70
N ASN A 27 20.46 -2.64 4.32
CA ASN A 27 21.38 -2.74 3.18
C ASN A 27 20.72 -2.78 1.80
N TYR A 28 19.42 -2.47 1.69
CA TYR A 28 18.77 -2.29 0.39
C TYR A 28 19.20 -0.96 -0.25
N ASP A 29 19.50 -1.02 -1.54
CA ASP A 29 19.67 0.16 -2.38
C ASP A 29 18.35 0.60 -3.06
N GLN A 30 18.41 1.69 -3.83
CA GLN A 30 17.25 2.22 -4.55
C GLN A 30 16.64 1.21 -5.52
N GLN A 31 17.46 0.49 -6.29
CA GLN A 31 16.98 -0.41 -7.34
C GLN A 31 16.34 -1.65 -6.73
N GLN A 32 16.97 -2.22 -5.71
CA GLN A 32 16.42 -3.37 -4.98
C GLN A 32 15.08 -3.03 -4.31
N ALA A 33 14.96 -1.82 -3.73
CA ALA A 33 13.71 -1.37 -3.13
C ALA A 33 12.61 -1.17 -4.19
N ASP A 34 12.94 -0.58 -5.34
CA ASP A 34 12.00 -0.38 -6.44
C ASP A 34 11.49 -1.71 -7.01
N ASP A 35 12.42 -2.64 -7.31
CA ASP A 35 12.10 -3.97 -7.84
C ASP A 35 11.23 -4.76 -6.85
N LEU A 36 11.53 -4.70 -5.54
CA LEU A 36 10.74 -5.35 -4.50
C LEU A 36 9.31 -4.82 -4.46
N MET A 37 9.14 -3.50 -4.41
CA MET A 37 7.80 -2.89 -4.29
C MET A 37 6.95 -3.18 -5.52
N LYS A 38 7.54 -3.11 -6.71
CA LYS A 38 6.84 -3.45 -7.96
C LYS A 38 6.49 -4.93 -8.03
N ALA A 39 7.44 -5.82 -7.75
CA ALA A 39 7.19 -7.26 -7.79
C ALA A 39 6.16 -7.73 -6.77
N ALA A 40 6.14 -7.11 -5.57
CA ALA A 40 5.19 -7.46 -4.51
C ALA A 40 3.79 -6.89 -4.77
N PHE A 41 3.68 -5.61 -5.12
CA PHE A 41 2.43 -4.83 -4.97
C PHE A 41 1.78 -4.34 -6.27
N THR A 42 2.36 -4.59 -7.45
CA THR A 42 1.73 -4.21 -8.73
C THR A 42 0.40 -4.95 -8.94
N GLU A 43 0.40 -6.25 -8.72
CA GLU A 43 -0.81 -7.08 -8.81
C GLU A 43 -1.47 -7.22 -7.43
N PRO A 44 -2.81 -7.16 -7.32
CA PRO A 44 -3.52 -7.39 -6.08
C PRO A 44 -3.18 -8.76 -5.43
N LEU A 45 -3.09 -8.79 -4.10
CA LEU A 45 -2.82 -10.01 -3.34
C LEU A 45 -4.10 -10.79 -3.09
N GLN A 46 -4.03 -12.12 -3.13
CA GLN A 46 -5.15 -13.00 -2.82
C GLN A 46 -5.04 -13.47 -1.37
N VAL A 47 -5.83 -12.88 -0.48
CA VAL A 47 -5.70 -13.07 0.96
C VAL A 47 -7.08 -13.22 1.62
N PRO A 48 -7.18 -13.90 2.78
CA PRO A 48 -8.46 -14.07 3.46
C PRO A 48 -8.96 -12.79 4.15
N GLU A 49 -8.05 -11.87 4.49
CA GLU A 49 -8.35 -10.62 5.19
C GLU A 49 -7.38 -9.50 4.79
N MET A 50 -7.66 -8.27 5.23
CA MET A 50 -6.82 -7.11 4.94
C MET A 50 -5.49 -7.20 5.71
N LEU A 51 -4.38 -7.15 4.98
CA LEU A 51 -3.03 -7.24 5.56
C LEU A 51 -2.36 -5.87 5.72
N ARG A 52 -1.35 -5.83 6.58
CA ARG A 52 -0.45 -4.69 6.76
C ARG A 52 0.99 -5.18 6.77
N PHE A 53 1.76 -4.77 5.77
CA PHE A 53 3.19 -5.05 5.72
C PHE A 53 3.99 -3.87 6.27
N THR A 54 4.88 -4.13 7.22
CA THR A 54 5.70 -3.11 7.86
C THR A 54 7.14 -3.24 7.40
N PHE A 55 7.64 -2.27 6.64
CA PHE A 55 9.03 -2.25 6.19
C PHE A 55 9.87 -1.37 7.12
N VAL A 56 10.92 -1.93 7.71
CA VAL A 56 11.91 -1.15 8.47
C VAL A 56 12.87 -0.53 7.47
N VAL A 57 12.85 0.81 7.39
CA VAL A 57 13.62 1.61 6.43
C VAL A 57 14.65 2.50 7.12
N GLY A 58 14.70 2.49 8.45
CA GLY A 58 15.70 3.20 9.23
C GLY A 58 15.87 2.59 10.61
N GLY A 59 17.13 2.39 10.99
CA GLY A 59 17.52 1.73 12.21
C GLY A 59 17.63 2.65 13.40
N GLY A 60 17.16 2.15 14.54
CA GLY A 60 17.36 2.74 15.84
C GLY A 60 18.80 2.67 16.34
N LYS A 61 19.03 3.21 17.55
CA LYS A 61 20.34 3.18 18.23
C LYS A 61 20.92 1.76 18.38
N ASN A 62 20.07 0.74 18.37
CA ASN A 62 20.45 -0.67 18.50
C ASN A 62 20.46 -1.44 17.17
N SER A 63 20.10 -0.83 16.04
CA SER A 63 20.12 -1.54 14.77
C SER A 63 21.56 -1.75 14.31
N ARG A 64 21.88 -3.00 13.97
CA ARG A 64 23.18 -3.39 13.42
C ARG A 64 23.23 -3.25 11.89
N GLN A 65 22.09 -3.01 11.26
CA GLN A 65 21.96 -2.88 9.81
C GLN A 65 22.24 -1.43 9.37
N ARG A 66 22.79 -1.27 8.16
CA ARG A 66 22.92 0.04 7.52
C ARG A 66 21.65 0.31 6.70
N TYR A 67 21.13 1.52 6.78
CA TYR A 67 19.99 1.94 5.97
C TYR A 67 20.40 3.16 5.16
N ASP A 68 19.97 3.19 3.90
CA ASP A 68 20.09 4.40 3.09
C ASP A 68 19.12 5.46 3.64
N PRO A 69 19.58 6.69 3.96
CA PRO A 69 18.70 7.75 4.46
C PRO A 69 17.59 8.15 3.47
N ALA A 70 17.75 7.87 2.18
CA ALA A 70 16.78 8.10 1.13
C ALA A 70 15.88 6.89 0.84
N LEU A 71 16.04 5.75 1.55
CA LEU A 71 15.27 4.53 1.31
C LEU A 71 13.76 4.74 1.39
N THR A 72 13.30 5.49 2.40
CA THR A 72 11.89 5.88 2.52
C THR A 72 11.40 6.61 1.27
N LYS A 73 12.21 7.55 0.74
CA LYS A 73 11.86 8.32 -0.47
C LYS A 73 11.78 7.42 -1.70
N TYR A 74 12.71 6.47 -1.85
CA TYR A 74 12.71 5.53 -2.97
C TYR A 74 11.47 4.65 -2.96
N ILE A 75 11.17 4.02 -1.82
CA ILE A 75 9.98 3.15 -1.67
C ILE A 75 8.69 3.94 -1.92
N SER A 76 8.55 5.13 -1.33
CA SER A 76 7.37 5.98 -1.57
C SER A 76 7.25 6.45 -3.02
N ALA A 77 8.36 6.63 -3.75
CA ALA A 77 8.31 6.94 -5.18
C ALA A 77 7.86 5.72 -6.00
N SER A 78 8.39 4.53 -5.69
CA SER A 78 8.02 3.28 -6.35
C SER A 78 6.54 2.92 -6.14
N LEU A 79 6.04 3.02 -4.90
CA LEU A 79 4.64 2.79 -4.58
C LEU A 79 3.71 3.77 -5.31
N ARG A 80 4.06 5.06 -5.35
CA ARG A 80 3.29 6.03 -6.14
C ARG A 80 3.31 5.73 -7.63
N SER A 81 4.40 5.20 -8.17
CA SER A 81 4.50 4.84 -9.59
C SER A 81 3.57 3.69 -10.00
N ILE A 82 3.16 2.84 -9.04
CA ILE A 82 2.19 1.75 -9.24
C ILE A 82 0.78 2.13 -8.74
N GLY A 83 0.53 3.41 -8.45
CA GLY A 83 -0.79 3.94 -8.12
C GLY A 83 -1.18 3.79 -6.64
N TYR A 84 -0.23 3.66 -5.73
CA TYR A 84 -0.51 3.76 -4.30
C TYR A 84 -0.45 5.22 -3.82
N GLU A 85 -1.23 5.53 -2.79
CA GLU A 85 -1.30 6.88 -2.22
C GLU A 85 -0.75 6.92 -0.79
N GLU A 86 -0.12 8.04 -0.42
CA GLU A 86 0.33 8.25 0.96
C GLU A 86 -0.85 8.76 1.80
N ASP A 87 -1.28 7.96 2.77
CA ASP A 87 -2.31 8.35 3.74
C ASP A 87 -1.82 8.11 5.16
N ARG A 88 -1.65 9.20 5.92
CA ARG A 88 -1.17 9.16 7.30
C ARG A 88 -2.17 8.52 8.27
N ALA A 89 -3.46 8.53 7.93
CA ALA A 89 -4.52 7.94 8.72
C ALA A 89 -4.77 6.46 8.38
N ALA A 90 -4.14 5.94 7.31
CA ALA A 90 -4.39 4.60 6.81
C ALA A 90 -4.25 3.51 7.89
N SER A 91 -5.18 2.55 7.85
CA SER A 91 -5.24 1.43 8.77
C SER A 91 -5.51 0.13 8.02
N ALA A 92 -5.47 -1.02 8.70
CA ALA A 92 -5.73 -2.32 8.07
C ALA A 92 -7.23 -2.54 7.83
N CYS A 93 -7.86 -1.63 7.08
CA CYS A 93 -9.23 -1.73 6.60
C CYS A 93 -9.25 -1.72 5.06
N ILE A 94 -10.30 -2.30 4.48
CA ILE A 94 -10.45 -2.45 3.02
C ILE A 94 -10.45 -1.10 2.31
N GLU A 95 -10.98 -0.06 2.96
CA GLU A 95 -11.04 1.31 2.43
C GLU A 95 -9.65 1.95 2.24
N CYS A 96 -8.63 1.47 2.96
CA CYS A 96 -7.24 1.93 2.84
C CYS A 96 -6.37 1.02 1.95
N ALA A 97 -6.99 0.08 1.22
CA ALA A 97 -6.25 -0.77 0.29
C ALA A 97 -5.65 0.07 -0.85
N GLY A 98 -4.36 -0.12 -1.12
CA GLY A 98 -3.62 0.73 -2.06
C GLY A 98 -3.05 1.99 -1.41
N SER A 99 -3.02 2.09 -0.08
CA SER A 99 -2.37 3.20 0.61
C SER A 99 -1.10 2.78 1.34
N PHE A 100 -0.24 3.74 1.67
CA PHE A 100 0.91 3.53 2.54
C PHE A 100 1.09 4.70 3.51
N LYS A 101 1.80 4.46 4.61
CA LYS A 101 2.15 5.50 5.58
C LYS A 101 3.56 5.34 6.11
N SER A 102 4.20 6.49 6.33
CA SER A 102 5.49 6.55 7.03
C SER A 102 5.26 6.74 8.53
N GLN A 103 6.05 6.03 9.34
CA GLN A 103 6.02 6.15 10.79
C GLN A 103 7.46 6.23 11.32
N HIS A 104 7.67 7.10 12.31
CA HIS A 104 8.95 7.22 13.01
C HIS A 104 8.71 7.04 14.51
N ASP A 105 9.16 5.93 15.06
CA ASP A 105 9.24 5.70 16.50
C ASP A 105 10.46 6.48 17.02
N THR A 106 10.22 7.61 17.69
CA THR A 106 11.29 8.51 18.14
C THR A 106 12.05 7.91 19.32
N ASP A 107 11.38 7.17 20.20
CA ASP A 107 11.98 6.51 21.36
C ASP A 107 12.99 5.44 20.94
N LYS A 108 12.64 4.65 19.94
CA LYS A 108 13.53 3.61 19.39
C LYS A 108 14.42 4.12 18.27
N ASN A 109 14.14 5.32 17.76
CA ASN A 109 14.72 5.90 16.56
C ASN A 109 14.58 5.01 15.31
N ILE A 110 13.44 4.32 15.18
CA ILE A 110 13.16 3.40 14.06
C ILE A 110 12.21 4.07 13.09
N LYS A 111 12.55 4.03 11.80
CA LYS A 111 11.66 4.47 10.72
C LYS A 111 11.05 3.26 10.05
N THR A 112 9.73 3.25 9.96
CA THR A 112 8.96 2.20 9.30
C THR A 112 8.08 2.80 8.21
N LEU A 113 7.83 2.01 7.17
CA LEU A 113 6.86 2.31 6.13
C LEU A 113 5.85 1.17 6.10
N LEU A 114 4.60 1.49 6.38
CA LEU A 114 3.50 0.55 6.44
C LEU A 114 2.78 0.60 5.09
N VAL A 115 2.66 -0.54 4.43
CA VAL A 115 1.97 -0.70 3.15
C VAL A 115 0.69 -1.50 3.38
N PHE A 116 -0.41 -1.00 2.83
CA PHE A 116 -1.72 -1.62 2.82
C PHE A 116 -1.98 -2.10 1.40
N PRO A 117 -1.71 -3.38 1.08
CA PRO A 117 -1.78 -3.88 -0.29
C PRO A 117 -3.19 -3.78 -0.85
N ARG A 118 -3.29 -3.70 -2.18
CA ARG A 118 -4.55 -4.01 -2.86
C ARG A 118 -4.81 -5.51 -2.71
N VAL A 119 -6.01 -5.87 -2.25
CA VAL A 119 -6.35 -7.27 -1.95
C VAL A 119 -7.62 -7.69 -2.66
N THR A 120 -7.65 -8.95 -3.09
CA THR A 120 -8.84 -9.68 -3.50
C THR A 120 -9.15 -10.69 -2.42
N ILE A 121 -10.23 -10.48 -1.67
CA ILE A 121 -10.59 -11.35 -0.54
C ILE A 121 -11.12 -12.69 -1.04
N THR A 122 -10.34 -13.75 -0.87
CA THR A 122 -10.75 -15.12 -1.24
C THR A 122 -11.56 -15.73 -0.10
N GLY A 123 -12.88 -15.50 -0.09
CA GLY A 123 -13.80 -16.17 0.85
C GLY A 123 -14.79 -15.29 1.62
N GLY A 124 -14.83 -13.99 1.36
CA GLY A 124 -15.79 -13.07 1.98
C GLY A 124 -16.43 -12.15 0.95
N ASP A 125 -17.73 -12.30 0.74
CA ASP A 125 -18.57 -11.33 0.06
C ASP A 125 -18.60 -10.03 0.89
N SER A 126 -17.84 -9.01 0.48
CA SER A 126 -18.06 -7.59 0.82
C SER A 126 -17.06 -6.71 0.08
N GLY A 127 -17.60 -5.71 -0.62
CA GLY A 127 -16.95 -4.96 -1.69
C GLY A 127 -15.90 -3.92 -1.26
N GLY A 128 -14.98 -3.66 -2.19
CA GLY A 128 -14.03 -2.56 -2.15
C GLY A 128 -13.74 -2.16 -3.60
N GLY A 129 -14.41 -1.10 -4.06
CA GLY A 129 -14.38 -0.64 -5.45
C GLY A 129 -13.02 -0.07 -5.85
N GLY A 130 -12.38 -0.73 -6.81
CA GLY A 130 -11.37 -0.12 -7.66
C GLY A 130 -12.05 0.41 -8.93
N ALA A 131 -12.66 1.59 -8.85
CA ALA A 131 -13.06 2.35 -10.03
C ALA A 131 -11.79 2.88 -10.71
N GLY A 132 -11.37 2.21 -11.78
CA GLY A 132 -10.18 2.55 -12.53
C GLY A 132 -10.35 2.31 -14.02
N GLU A 133 -11.51 2.61 -14.59
CA GLU A 133 -11.70 2.71 -16.05
C GLU A 133 -13.03 3.45 -16.34
N GLU A 134 -12.96 4.65 -16.91
CA GLU A 134 -13.96 5.05 -17.91
C GLU A 134 -13.38 6.11 -18.85
N SER A 135 -12.92 5.63 -20.01
CA SER A 135 -12.96 6.41 -21.23
C SER A 135 -14.43 6.47 -21.70
N GLN A 136 -14.93 7.68 -21.92
CA GLN A 136 -16.12 8.07 -22.69
C GLN A 136 -17.13 6.96 -23.07
N SER A 137 -18.36 7.02 -22.53
CA SER A 137 -19.56 7.39 -23.31
C SER A 137 -20.87 7.12 -22.56
N GLY A 138 -21.76 8.12 -22.53
CA GLY A 138 -23.20 7.90 -22.69
C GLY A 138 -24.06 7.61 -21.44
N LEU A 139 -24.97 8.55 -21.21
CA LEU A 139 -26.42 8.30 -21.07
C LEU A 139 -26.99 7.88 -19.69
N SER A 140 -27.50 8.90 -18.98
CA SER A 140 -28.72 8.95 -18.15
C SER A 140 -28.98 7.89 -17.08
N ASP A 141 -28.87 8.29 -15.82
CA ASP A 141 -29.64 7.72 -14.71
C ASP A 141 -30.55 8.80 -14.08
N LEU A 142 -31.71 8.96 -14.70
CA LEU A 142 -32.87 9.68 -14.15
C LEU A 142 -33.57 8.72 -13.17
N GLY A 143 -33.06 8.58 -11.94
CA GLY A 143 -33.60 7.58 -11.01
C GLY A 143 -33.35 7.74 -9.51
N SER A 144 -32.61 8.75 -9.03
CA SER A 144 -32.32 8.87 -7.58
C SER A 144 -33.19 9.91 -6.86
N PRO A 145 -33.92 9.54 -5.77
CA PRO A 145 -34.86 10.40 -5.06
C PRO A 145 -34.22 11.50 -4.17
N GLY A 146 -32.91 11.75 -4.31
CA GLY A 146 -32.15 12.67 -3.46
C GLY A 146 -32.26 14.17 -3.78
N TYR A 147 -33.04 14.58 -4.79
CA TYR A 147 -33.07 15.98 -5.27
C TYR A 147 -34.31 16.80 -4.89
N LEU A 148 -35.26 16.26 -4.12
CA LEU A 148 -36.49 16.99 -3.73
C LEU A 148 -36.41 17.72 -2.38
N ALA A 149 -35.22 17.94 -1.82
CA ALA A 149 -35.07 18.57 -0.52
C ALA A 149 -34.24 19.86 -0.55
N ALA A 150 -34.57 20.81 -1.44
CA ALA A 150 -34.13 22.21 -1.28
C ALA A 150 -34.81 23.18 -2.26
N VAL A 151 -36.07 23.58 -2.01
CA VAL A 151 -36.51 24.97 -2.23
C VAL A 151 -37.54 25.30 -1.14
N CYS A 152 -37.08 25.91 -0.05
CA CYS A 152 -37.95 26.58 0.90
C CYS A 152 -38.42 27.90 0.27
N ASN A 153 -39.72 28.02 -0.01
CA ASN A 153 -40.32 29.31 -0.31
C ASN A 153 -40.57 30.04 1.03
N PHE A 154 -39.96 31.21 1.19
CA PHE A 154 -40.14 32.13 2.30
C PHE A 154 -41.36 33.01 1.99
N ASP A 155 -42.33 33.09 2.90
CA ASP A 155 -43.46 34.04 2.86
C ASP A 155 -43.03 35.40 3.40
#